data_AF-A0A0S8H3T1-F1
#
_entry.id   AF-A0A0S8H3T1-F1
#
_cell.length_a   1.000
_cell.length_b   1.000
_cell.length_c   1.000
_cell.angle_alpha   90.00
_cell.angle_beta   90.00
_cell.angle_gamma   90.00
#
_symmetry.space_group_name_H-M   'P 1'
#
loop_
_entity.id
_entity.type
_entity.pdbx_description
1 polymer ?
#
loop_
_entity_poly.entity_id
_entity_poly.type
_entity_poly.pdbx_seq_one_letter_code
_entity_poly.pdbx_strand_id
1 'polypeptide(L)'
;MTSDYRREIRAVLLISLFIMVVPLIFFPKDFGLKLDIPASLLSVFELGWYTVIFLFLFSKVPIFWVVLCAILTLVYRFFLGVGFGLFLVVMPPEGFSFSVNQVIYQYWPAFLLQAVMSPFVLKSSFEILMRKPERRKKEFDGLKRITPEKPITFFETPISKSGRDQMKVASSTEEKKRTKRADLESVLHYLREYSGMKGAILVDNEGLVVACDSSSDLDPEIFASLAVSLKEANSHLLKGINEKGLERMGIHTPNLWINLNQILSFTLVTVADRNTDELLSVRISQAVGMINKHLEQRYNQKILKGVED
;
A
#
# COMPACT_ATOMS: atom_id res chain seq x y z
N MET A 1 -12.78 -10.07 5.06
CA MET A 1 -12.99 -9.30 3.81
C MET A 1 -13.32 -7.88 4.21
N THR A 2 -12.43 -6.93 3.91
CA THR A 2 -12.58 -5.51 4.28
C THR A 2 -13.69 -4.85 3.47
N SER A 3 -14.32 -3.80 4.03
CA SER A 3 -15.42 -3.07 3.41
C SER A 3 -15.06 -2.49 2.03
N ASP A 4 -13.79 -2.14 1.82
CA ASP A 4 -13.29 -1.62 0.55
C ASP A 4 -13.42 -2.63 -0.61
N TYR A 5 -13.19 -3.92 -0.34
CA TYR A 5 -13.28 -4.96 -1.37
C TYR A 5 -14.70 -5.11 -1.94
N ARG A 6 -15.74 -4.93 -1.10
CA ARG A 6 -17.13 -4.94 -1.56
C ARG A 6 -17.46 -3.73 -2.43
N ARG A 7 -16.83 -2.58 -2.16
CA ARG A 7 -17.04 -1.35 -2.93
C ARG A 7 -16.40 -1.45 -4.31
N GLU A 8 -15.19 -2.01 -4.40
CA GLU A 8 -14.51 -2.26 -5.67
C GLU A 8 -15.29 -3.24 -6.56
N ILE A 9 -15.76 -4.36 -6.01
CA ILE A 9 -16.57 -5.33 -6.77
C ILE A 9 -17.85 -4.68 -7.32
N ARG A 10 -18.54 -3.87 -6.51
CA ARG A 10 -19.74 -3.15 -6.97
C ARG A 10 -19.43 -2.15 -8.08
N ALA A 11 -18.32 -1.43 -7.98
CA ALA A 11 -17.89 -0.48 -9.01
C ALA A 11 -17.56 -1.21 -10.33
N VAL A 12 -16.84 -2.33 -10.25
CA VAL A 12 -16.54 -3.18 -11.42
C VAL A 12 -17.83 -3.72 -12.05
N LEU A 13 -18.76 -4.24 -11.24
CA LEU A 13 -20.05 -4.71 -11.73
C LEU A 13 -20.88 -3.60 -12.39
N LEU A 14 -20.95 -2.41 -11.80
CA LEU A 14 -21.69 -1.28 -12.34
C LEU A 14 -21.08 -0.79 -13.66
N ILE A 15 -19.75 -0.70 -13.75
CA ILE A 15 -19.05 -0.30 -14.97
C ILE A 15 -19.21 -1.37 -16.06
N SER A 16 -19.09 -2.66 -15.73
CA SER A 16 -19.34 -3.75 -16.69
C SER A 16 -20.79 -3.73 -17.19
N LEU A 17 -21.77 -3.51 -16.31
CA LEU A 17 -23.17 -3.36 -16.69
C LEU A 17 -23.38 -2.14 -17.58
N PHE A 18 -22.75 -1.00 -17.27
CA PHE A 18 -22.83 0.20 -18.09
C PHE A 18 -22.25 -0.01 -19.49
N ILE A 19 -21.07 -0.64 -19.59
CA ILE A 19 -20.43 -1.00 -20.86
C ILE A 19 -21.28 -2.00 -21.66
N MET A 20 -22.07 -2.84 -20.99
CA MET A 20 -22.97 -3.79 -21.63
C MET A 20 -24.26 -3.13 -22.14
N VAL A 21 -24.80 -2.16 -21.41
CA VAL A 21 -26.09 -1.51 -21.72
C VAL A 21 -25.94 -0.34 -22.70
N VAL A 22 -24.89 0.48 -22.58
CA VAL A 22 -24.70 1.67 -23.42
C VAL A 22 -24.66 1.32 -24.91
N PRO A 23 -23.91 0.30 -25.36
CA PRO A 23 -23.92 -0.08 -26.76
C PRO A 23 -25.30 -0.53 -27.26
N LEU A 24 -26.11 -1.13 -26.39
CA LEU A 24 -27.45 -1.60 -26.71
C LEU A 24 -28.40 -0.43 -27.06
N ILE A 25 -28.19 0.72 -26.41
CA ILE A 25 -29.02 1.92 -26.56
C ILE A 25 -28.52 2.79 -27.72
N PHE A 26 -27.20 2.90 -27.89
CA PHE A 26 -26.59 3.89 -28.78
C PHE A 26 -26.18 3.39 -30.16
N PHE A 27 -26.06 2.07 -30.41
CA PHE A 27 -25.73 1.58 -31.75
C PHE A 27 -27.01 1.25 -32.55
N PRO A 28 -27.38 2.05 -33.57
CA PRO A 28 -28.52 1.76 -34.42
C PRO A 28 -28.26 0.53 -35.31
N LYS A 29 -29.36 -0.08 -35.80
CA LYS A 29 -29.40 -1.30 -36.63
C LYS A 29 -28.47 -1.28 -37.86
N ASP A 30 -27.98 -0.13 -38.26
CA ASP A 30 -27.36 0.11 -39.56
C ASP A 30 -25.82 0.07 -39.57
N PHE A 31 -25.16 -0.08 -38.41
CA PHE A 31 -23.69 -0.18 -38.32
C PHE A 31 -23.11 -1.57 -38.63
N GLY A 32 -23.90 -2.47 -39.23
CA GLY A 32 -23.53 -3.86 -39.50
C GLY A 32 -22.37 -4.00 -40.49
N LEU A 33 -21.13 -3.99 -40.00
CA LEU A 33 -19.96 -4.45 -40.74
C LEU A 33 -20.02 -5.98 -40.84
N LYS A 34 -20.21 -6.49 -42.07
CA LYS A 34 -20.12 -7.92 -42.36
C LYS A 34 -18.65 -8.36 -42.32
N LEU A 35 -18.17 -8.71 -41.14
CA LEU A 35 -16.86 -9.35 -40.96
C LEU A 35 -17.05 -10.86 -41.01
N ASP A 36 -16.75 -11.47 -42.15
CA ASP A 36 -16.79 -12.93 -42.35
C ASP A 36 -15.48 -13.58 -41.85
N ILE A 37 -15.09 -13.21 -40.62
CA ILE A 37 -13.87 -13.73 -39.98
C ILE A 37 -14.26 -14.93 -39.12
N PRO A 38 -13.62 -16.10 -39.29
CA PRO A 38 -13.90 -17.25 -38.43
C PRO A 38 -13.63 -16.92 -36.96
N ALA A 39 -14.54 -17.33 -36.07
CA ALA A 39 -14.48 -17.00 -34.64
C ALA A 39 -13.16 -17.42 -33.94
N SER A 40 -12.52 -18.48 -34.43
CA SER A 40 -11.21 -18.95 -33.95
C SER A 40 -10.12 -17.91 -34.21
N LEU A 41 -10.07 -17.35 -35.41
CA LEU A 41 -9.09 -16.35 -35.82
C LEU A 41 -9.29 -15.05 -35.02
N LEU A 42 -10.55 -14.68 -34.81
CA LEU A 42 -10.88 -13.52 -33.99
C LEU A 42 -10.42 -13.67 -32.53
N SER A 43 -10.59 -14.86 -31.95
CA SER A 43 -10.14 -15.16 -30.59
C SER A 43 -8.61 -15.07 -30.46
N VAL A 44 -7.87 -15.49 -31.50
CA VAL A 44 -6.40 -15.36 -31.53
C VAL A 44 -5.99 -13.89 -31.61
N PHE A 45 -6.63 -13.10 -32.47
CA PHE A 45 -6.37 -11.65 -32.57
C PHE A 45 -6.67 -10.94 -31.25
N GLU A 46 -7.78 -11.28 -30.62
CA GLU A 46 -8.18 -10.74 -29.33
C GLU A 46 -7.19 -11.08 -28.22
N LEU A 47 -6.72 -12.33 -28.16
CA LEU A 47 -5.71 -12.74 -27.19
C LEU A 47 -4.39 -11.98 -27.40
N GLY A 48 -3.98 -11.81 -28.66
CA GLY A 48 -2.81 -10.99 -29.03
C GLY A 48 -2.99 -9.54 -28.58
N TRP A 49 -4.15 -8.95 -28.83
CA TRP A 49 -4.51 -7.60 -28.40
C TRP A 49 -4.43 -7.42 -26.89
N TYR A 50 -5.00 -8.34 -26.11
CA TYR A 50 -4.92 -8.30 -24.64
C TYR A 50 -3.50 -8.44 -24.14
N THR A 51 -2.71 -9.31 -24.76
CA THR A 51 -1.30 -9.46 -24.39
C THR A 51 -0.55 -8.14 -24.58
N VAL A 52 -0.76 -7.45 -25.70
CA VAL A 52 -0.16 -6.13 -25.97
C VAL A 52 -0.62 -5.10 -24.93
N ILE A 53 -1.92 -4.98 -24.66
CA ILE A 53 -2.43 -4.02 -23.68
C ILE A 53 -1.84 -4.30 -22.28
N PHE A 54 -1.81 -5.55 -21.84
CA PHE A 54 -1.28 -5.89 -20.53
C PHE A 54 0.23 -5.74 -20.43
N LEU A 55 0.99 -5.93 -21.52
CA LEU A 55 2.42 -5.58 -21.56
C LEU A 55 2.63 -4.07 -21.30
N PHE A 56 1.78 -3.21 -21.87
CA PHE A 56 1.83 -1.77 -21.61
C PHE A 56 1.37 -1.41 -20.19
N LEU A 57 0.28 -2.00 -19.70
CA LEU A 57 -0.26 -1.72 -18.37
C LEU A 57 0.63 -2.24 -17.23
N PHE A 58 1.31 -3.37 -17.44
CA PHE A 58 2.09 -4.08 -16.43
C PHE A 58 3.55 -4.30 -16.88
N SER A 59 4.22 -3.23 -17.31
CA SER A 59 5.59 -3.28 -17.86
C SER A 59 6.64 -3.90 -16.94
N LYS A 60 6.38 -3.96 -15.63
CA LYS A 60 7.30 -4.54 -14.62
C LYS A 60 7.02 -6.01 -14.31
N VAL A 61 5.97 -6.58 -14.88
CA VAL A 61 5.53 -7.95 -14.58
C VAL A 61 6.11 -8.91 -15.63
N PRO A 62 6.58 -10.12 -15.23
CA PRO A 62 7.04 -11.12 -16.18
C PRO A 62 5.97 -11.51 -17.21
N ILE A 63 6.41 -11.71 -18.47
CA ILE A 63 5.54 -12.01 -19.64
C ILE A 63 4.57 -13.17 -19.36
N PHE A 64 5.00 -14.20 -18.63
CA PHE A 64 4.14 -15.32 -18.28
C PHE A 64 2.84 -14.90 -17.57
N TRP A 65 2.94 -13.98 -16.60
CA TRP A 65 1.77 -13.48 -15.86
C TRP A 65 0.90 -12.57 -16.73
N VAL A 66 1.51 -11.83 -17.66
CA VAL A 66 0.80 -11.00 -18.64
C VAL A 66 -0.06 -11.88 -19.56
N VAL A 67 0.51 -12.96 -20.09
CA VAL A 67 -0.22 -13.94 -20.93
C VAL A 67 -1.34 -14.61 -20.12
N LEU A 68 -1.08 -14.99 -18.87
CA LEU A 68 -2.11 -15.57 -18.00
C LEU A 68 -3.29 -14.62 -17.80
N CYS A 69 -3.04 -13.32 -17.55
CA CYS A 69 -4.10 -12.32 -17.42
C CYS A 69 -4.87 -12.07 -18.73
N ALA A 70 -4.18 -12.13 -19.88
CA ALA A 70 -4.82 -12.06 -21.19
C ALA A 70 -5.79 -13.24 -21.41
N ILE A 71 -5.35 -14.48 -21.09
CA ILE A 71 -6.20 -15.68 -21.16
C ILE A 71 -7.39 -15.54 -20.21
N LEU A 72 -7.16 -15.09 -18.96
CA LEU A 72 -8.24 -14.96 -17.98
C LEU A 72 -9.28 -13.91 -18.43
N THR A 73 -8.83 -12.83 -19.07
CA THR A 73 -9.71 -11.79 -19.65
C THR A 73 -10.54 -12.35 -20.79
N LEU A 74 -9.93 -13.14 -21.69
CA LEU A 74 -10.63 -13.81 -22.78
C LEU A 74 -11.72 -14.75 -22.25
N VAL A 75 -11.39 -15.57 -21.25
CA VAL A 75 -12.35 -16.48 -20.60
C VAL A 75 -13.49 -15.71 -19.92
N TYR A 76 -13.18 -14.66 -19.17
CA TYR A 76 -14.17 -13.79 -18.55
C TYR A 76 -15.14 -13.21 -19.59
N ARG A 77 -14.60 -12.69 -20.69
CA ARG A 77 -15.41 -12.13 -21.77
C ARG A 77 -16.26 -13.20 -22.46
N PHE A 78 -15.72 -14.40 -22.68
CA PHE A 78 -16.50 -15.51 -23.23
C PHE A 78 -17.73 -15.78 -22.38
N PHE A 79 -17.58 -15.85 -21.05
CA PHE A 79 -18.72 -16.02 -20.14
C PHE A 79 -19.71 -14.85 -20.19
N LEU A 80 -19.24 -13.60 -20.27
CA LEU A 80 -20.12 -12.44 -20.47
C LEU A 80 -20.88 -12.51 -21.80
N GLY A 81 -20.22 -12.92 -22.88
CA GLY A 81 -20.82 -13.08 -24.20
C GLY A 81 -21.89 -14.17 -24.21
N VAL A 82 -21.62 -15.33 -23.59
CA VAL A 82 -22.62 -16.40 -23.41
C VAL A 82 -23.79 -15.93 -22.58
N GLY A 83 -23.54 -15.26 -21.45
CA GLY A 83 -24.60 -14.71 -20.59
C GLY A 83 -25.46 -13.67 -21.32
N PHE A 84 -24.83 -12.80 -22.11
CA PHE A 84 -25.53 -11.82 -22.93
C PHE A 84 -26.35 -12.47 -24.04
N GLY A 85 -25.79 -13.47 -24.74
CA GLY A 85 -26.51 -14.23 -25.76
C GLY A 85 -27.73 -14.94 -25.17
N LEU A 86 -27.60 -15.55 -23.99
CA LEU A 86 -28.72 -16.18 -23.29
C LEU A 86 -29.79 -15.15 -22.87
N PHE A 87 -29.37 -13.98 -22.41
CA PHE A 87 -30.29 -12.87 -22.11
C PHE A 87 -31.06 -12.42 -23.35
N LEU A 88 -30.38 -12.27 -24.48
CA LEU A 88 -30.99 -11.90 -25.76
C LEU A 88 -31.93 -12.97 -26.31
N VAL A 89 -31.72 -14.24 -26.00
CA VAL A 89 -32.66 -15.31 -26.37
C VAL A 89 -33.97 -15.20 -25.58
N VAL A 90 -33.92 -14.72 -24.33
CA VAL A 90 -35.09 -14.61 -23.45
C VAL A 90 -35.90 -13.32 -23.72
N MET A 91 -35.27 -12.29 -24.27
CA MET A 91 -35.85 -10.93 -24.36
C MET A 91 -36.94 -10.73 -25.44
N PRO A 92 -36.82 -11.24 -26.69
CA PRO A 92 -37.82 -10.99 -27.73
C PRO A 92 -38.90 -12.09 -27.78
N PRO A 93 -40.20 -11.73 -27.89
CA PRO A 93 -41.30 -12.69 -28.04
C PRO A 93 -41.41 -13.31 -29.45
N GLU A 94 -40.59 -12.84 -30.40
CA GLU A 94 -40.62 -13.24 -31.81
C GLU A 94 -39.57 -14.32 -32.10
N GLY A 95 -40.01 -15.57 -32.27
CA GLY A 95 -39.32 -16.70 -32.91
C GLY A 95 -37.78 -16.81 -32.85
N PHE A 96 -37.29 -17.86 -32.18
CA PHE A 96 -35.86 -18.18 -31.96
C PHE A 96 -34.94 -18.11 -33.20
N SER A 97 -35.43 -18.51 -34.38
CA SER A 97 -34.59 -18.66 -35.59
C SER A 97 -34.29 -17.35 -36.33
N PHE A 98 -35.14 -16.32 -36.23
CA PHE A 98 -34.90 -15.04 -36.90
C PHE A 98 -33.93 -14.15 -36.09
N SER A 99 -33.88 -14.36 -34.77
CA SER A 99 -33.10 -13.54 -33.85
C SER A 99 -31.59 -13.79 -33.97
N VAL A 100 -31.11 -15.03 -34.05
CA VAL A 100 -29.66 -15.33 -33.84
C VAL A 100 -28.74 -14.63 -34.85
N ASN A 101 -29.04 -14.69 -36.15
CA ASN A 101 -28.16 -14.09 -37.15
C ASN A 101 -28.21 -12.56 -37.14
N GLN A 102 -29.39 -11.94 -36.96
CA GLN A 102 -29.48 -10.49 -36.89
C GLN A 102 -28.83 -9.93 -35.61
N VAL A 103 -28.99 -10.65 -34.50
CA VAL A 103 -28.38 -10.31 -33.21
C VAL A 103 -26.85 -10.22 -33.34
N ILE A 104 -26.19 -11.21 -33.94
CA ILE A 104 -24.72 -11.23 -34.03
C ILE A 104 -24.19 -9.99 -34.77
N TYR A 105 -24.79 -9.63 -35.91
CA TYR A 105 -24.34 -8.47 -36.68
C TYR A 105 -24.69 -7.14 -36.03
N GLN A 106 -25.86 -7.05 -35.39
CA GLN A 106 -26.34 -5.81 -34.78
C GLN A 106 -25.54 -5.45 -33.52
N TYR A 107 -25.07 -6.45 -32.76
CA TYR A 107 -24.30 -6.23 -31.52
C TYR A 107 -22.79 -6.27 -31.72
N TRP A 108 -22.30 -6.32 -32.95
CA TRP A 108 -20.85 -6.31 -33.22
C TRP A 108 -20.11 -5.09 -32.63
N PRO A 109 -20.62 -3.86 -32.73
CA PRO A 109 -19.97 -2.70 -32.11
C PRO A 109 -19.87 -2.81 -30.60
N ALA A 110 -20.91 -3.36 -29.96
CA ALA A 110 -20.93 -3.63 -28.52
C ALA A 110 -19.85 -4.62 -28.13
N PHE A 111 -19.73 -5.70 -28.90
CA PHE A 111 -18.71 -6.71 -28.73
C PHE A 111 -17.30 -6.12 -28.88
N LEU A 112 -17.07 -5.28 -29.88
CA LEU A 112 -15.78 -4.63 -30.11
C LEU A 112 -15.42 -3.63 -29.01
N LEU A 113 -16.39 -2.84 -28.53
CA LEU A 113 -16.19 -1.97 -27.38
C LEU A 113 -15.84 -2.76 -26.12
N GLN A 114 -16.56 -3.87 -25.88
CA GLN A 114 -16.28 -4.75 -24.75
C GLN A 114 -14.88 -5.36 -24.86
N ALA A 115 -14.43 -5.72 -26.06
CA ALA A 115 -13.06 -6.15 -26.32
C ALA A 115 -12.07 -5.11 -25.81
N VAL A 116 -12.21 -3.87 -26.28
CA VAL A 116 -11.27 -2.79 -25.95
C VAL A 116 -11.30 -2.46 -24.46
N MET A 117 -12.46 -2.47 -23.83
CA MET A 117 -12.64 -2.02 -22.43
C MET A 117 -12.33 -3.10 -21.38
N SER A 118 -12.54 -4.38 -21.69
CA SER A 118 -12.33 -5.49 -20.74
C SER A 118 -10.99 -5.46 -19.99
N PRO A 119 -9.83 -5.24 -20.63
CA PRO A 119 -8.55 -5.22 -19.92
C PRO A 119 -8.43 -4.07 -18.91
N PHE A 120 -9.07 -2.92 -19.17
CA PHE A 120 -9.06 -1.79 -18.25
C PHE A 120 -9.96 -2.03 -17.04
N VAL A 121 -11.12 -2.66 -17.24
CA VAL A 121 -12.04 -3.01 -16.16
C VAL A 121 -11.43 -4.03 -15.20
N LEU A 122 -10.68 -5.01 -15.73
CA LEU A 122 -10.04 -6.05 -14.92
C LEU A 122 -8.68 -5.63 -14.32
N LYS A 123 -8.14 -4.47 -14.71
CA LYS A 123 -6.83 -3.99 -14.26
C LYS A 123 -6.69 -4.01 -12.73
N SER A 124 -7.65 -3.46 -12.01
CA SER A 124 -7.62 -3.39 -10.54
C SER A 124 -7.60 -4.77 -9.90
N SER A 125 -8.41 -5.69 -10.41
CA SER A 125 -8.50 -7.07 -9.92
C SER A 125 -7.18 -7.83 -10.14
N PHE A 126 -6.55 -7.61 -11.29
CA PHE A 126 -5.25 -8.23 -11.60
C PHE A 126 -4.10 -7.63 -10.82
N GLU A 127 -4.10 -6.32 -10.57
CA GLU A 127 -3.09 -5.69 -9.74
C GLU A 127 -3.07 -6.27 -8.31
N ILE A 128 -4.25 -6.53 -7.74
CA ILE A 128 -4.38 -7.21 -6.43
C ILE A 128 -3.85 -8.64 -6.50
N LEU A 129 -4.20 -9.39 -7.56
CA LEU A 129 -3.76 -10.76 -7.75
C LEU A 129 -2.22 -10.86 -7.88
N MET A 130 -1.61 -9.92 -8.61
CA MET A 130 -0.17 -9.86 -8.88
C MET A 130 0.66 -9.34 -7.70
N ARG A 131 0.11 -8.47 -6.82
CA ARG A 131 0.82 -7.98 -5.62
C ARG A 131 0.98 -9.03 -4.52
N LYS A 132 0.14 -10.05 -4.51
CA LYS A 132 0.10 -11.10 -3.47
C LYS A 132 1.38 -11.96 -3.36
N PRO A 133 2.02 -12.43 -4.45
CA PRO A 133 3.26 -13.21 -4.36
C PRO A 133 4.47 -12.42 -3.84
N GLU A 134 4.55 -11.11 -4.13
CA GLU A 134 5.72 -10.31 -3.76
C GLU A 134 5.73 -9.93 -2.26
N ARG A 135 4.54 -9.69 -1.67
CA ARG A 135 4.40 -9.50 -0.21
C ARG A 135 4.81 -10.74 0.58
N ARG A 136 4.41 -11.94 0.14
CA ARG A 136 4.76 -13.20 0.82
C ARG A 136 6.26 -13.48 0.84
N LYS A 137 6.98 -13.13 -0.23
CA LYS A 137 8.43 -13.34 -0.31
C LYS A 137 9.20 -12.41 0.65
N LYS A 138 8.79 -11.15 0.75
CA LYS A 138 9.39 -10.18 1.69
C LYS A 138 9.11 -10.52 3.16
N GLU A 139 7.92 -11.04 3.46
CA GLU A 139 7.56 -11.45 4.82
C GLU A 139 8.35 -12.70 5.28
N PHE A 140 8.57 -13.66 4.37
CA PHE A 140 9.39 -14.84 4.65
C PHE A 140 10.89 -14.52 4.81
N ASP A 141 11.42 -13.60 4.00
CA ASP A 141 12.82 -13.16 4.12
C ASP A 141 13.04 -12.31 5.38
N GLY A 142 12.03 -11.55 5.83
CA GLY A 142 12.05 -10.84 7.10
C GLY A 142 12.05 -11.78 8.30
N LEU A 143 11.26 -12.86 8.26
CA LEU A 143 11.20 -13.85 9.34
C LEU A 143 12.49 -14.68 9.44
N LYS A 144 13.17 -14.97 8.32
CA LYS A 144 14.44 -15.69 8.31
C LYS A 144 15.59 -14.92 8.98
N ARG A 145 15.51 -13.58 9.04
CA ARG A 145 16.47 -12.73 9.79
C ARG A 145 16.24 -12.69 11.30
N ILE A 146 15.12 -13.23 11.80
CA ILE A 146 14.77 -13.27 13.24
C ILE A 146 15.12 -14.64 13.86
N THR A 147 15.78 -15.54 13.11
CA THR A 147 16.31 -16.77 13.71
C THR A 147 17.52 -16.40 14.59
N PRO A 148 17.53 -16.71 15.89
CA PRO A 148 18.49 -16.17 16.85
C PRO A 148 19.87 -16.80 16.62
N GLU A 149 20.78 -16.02 16.02
CA GLU A 149 22.17 -16.40 15.91
C GLU A 149 22.87 -16.19 17.25
N LYS A 150 22.94 -17.28 18.01
CA LYS A 150 23.88 -17.63 19.09
C LYS A 150 23.81 -16.86 20.42
N PRO A 151 23.88 -17.57 21.56
CA PRO A 151 24.12 -16.95 22.86
C PRO A 151 25.52 -16.33 22.87
N ILE A 152 25.59 -15.06 23.26
CA ILE A 152 26.84 -14.34 23.50
C ILE A 152 27.50 -14.98 24.73
N THR A 153 28.35 -15.97 24.51
CA THR A 153 29.29 -16.45 25.52
C THR A 153 30.37 -15.38 25.69
N PHE A 154 30.27 -14.66 26.81
CA PHE A 154 31.34 -13.84 27.36
C PHE A 154 32.51 -14.75 27.77
N PHE A 155 33.42 -15.03 26.84
CA PHE A 155 34.73 -15.59 27.17
C PHE A 155 35.78 -14.47 27.10
N GLU A 156 36.33 -14.21 28.30
CA GLU A 156 37.69 -13.84 28.64
C GLU A 156 38.62 -13.49 27.47
N THR A 157 39.12 -12.24 27.50
CA THR A 157 40.29 -11.81 26.75
C THR A 157 41.56 -12.51 27.26
N PRO A 158 42.29 -13.27 26.43
CA PRO A 158 43.69 -13.55 26.69
C PRO A 158 44.54 -12.41 26.14
N ILE A 159 45.38 -11.86 27.01
CA ILE A 159 46.53 -11.03 26.67
C ILE A 159 47.47 -11.88 25.80
N SER A 160 47.77 -11.48 24.57
CA SER A 160 48.93 -11.99 23.84
C SER A 160 49.62 -10.90 23.05
N LYS A 161 50.92 -10.81 23.30
CA LYS A 161 51.89 -9.89 22.71
C LYS A 161 52.33 -10.38 21.33
N SER A 162 52.91 -9.43 20.57
CA SER A 162 54.01 -9.62 19.62
C SER A 162 53.67 -10.02 18.19
N GLY A 163 54.28 -9.29 17.24
CA GLY A 163 54.61 -9.81 15.92
C GLY A 163 54.18 -8.90 14.76
N ARG A 164 55.12 -8.09 14.27
CA ARG A 164 55.07 -7.43 12.96
C ARG A 164 54.82 -8.46 11.86
N ASP A 165 53.97 -8.15 10.89
CA ASP A 165 54.44 -7.96 9.52
C ASP A 165 53.46 -7.20 8.64
N GLN A 166 54.05 -6.46 7.70
CA GLN A 166 53.45 -5.45 6.86
C GLN A 166 52.58 -6.10 5.77
N MET A 167 51.34 -5.65 5.63
CA MET A 167 50.73 -5.59 4.30
C MET A 167 49.82 -4.36 4.19
N LYS A 168 50.31 -3.43 3.39
CA LYS A 168 49.75 -2.12 3.09
C LYS A 168 48.58 -2.31 2.12
N VAL A 169 47.36 -2.37 2.64
CA VAL A 169 46.14 -2.16 1.85
C VAL A 169 45.50 -0.87 2.34
N ALA A 170 45.55 0.13 1.48
CA ALA A 170 44.96 1.43 1.69
C ALA A 170 43.43 1.35 1.67
N SER A 171 42.85 2.19 2.53
CA SER A 171 41.49 2.76 2.49
C SER A 171 40.30 1.82 2.63
N SER A 172 39.91 1.56 3.88
CA SER A 172 38.51 1.69 4.34
C SER A 172 38.45 1.84 5.87
N THR A 173 39.28 2.72 6.42
CA THR A 173 39.28 3.10 7.84
C THR A 173 38.36 4.31 8.11
N GLU A 174 37.17 4.35 7.51
CA GLU A 174 36.16 5.39 7.80
C GLU A 174 34.78 4.88 8.23
N GLU A 175 34.44 3.59 8.13
CA GLU A 175 33.12 3.11 8.61
C GLU A 175 33.10 2.58 10.05
N LYS A 176 34.26 2.54 10.73
CA LYS A 176 34.36 2.13 12.14
C LYS A 176 34.58 3.33 13.06
N LYS A 177 33.54 4.16 13.24
CA LYS A 177 33.24 5.01 14.43
C LYS A 177 32.21 6.10 14.09
N ARG A 178 30.97 5.69 13.79
CA ARG A 178 29.80 6.58 13.91
C ARG A 178 28.67 5.86 14.65
N THR A 179 28.95 5.33 15.84
CA THR A 179 28.00 5.54 16.94
C THR A 179 28.08 7.00 17.37
N LYS A 180 27.76 7.91 16.44
CA LYS A 180 27.37 9.27 16.80
C LYS A 180 26.20 9.07 17.75
N ARG A 181 26.27 9.64 18.95
CA ARG A 181 25.11 9.77 19.84
C ARG A 181 23.95 10.21 18.96
N ALA A 182 22.93 9.37 18.80
CA ALA A 182 21.79 9.69 17.96
C ALA A 182 21.11 10.89 18.61
N ASP A 183 21.26 12.07 18.03
CA ASP A 183 20.57 13.26 18.51
C ASP A 183 19.08 13.12 18.24
N LEU A 184 18.21 13.67 19.09
CA LEU A 184 16.75 13.57 18.87
C LEU A 184 16.38 14.14 17.50
N GLU A 185 16.97 15.27 17.13
CA GLU A 185 16.83 15.90 15.81
C GLU A 185 17.23 14.96 14.68
N SER A 186 18.31 14.17 14.83
CA SER A 186 18.73 13.21 13.79
C SER A 186 17.71 12.09 13.58
N VAL A 187 16.99 11.68 14.62
CA VAL A 187 15.94 10.66 14.53
C VAL A 187 14.67 11.26 13.89
N LEU A 188 14.32 12.50 14.22
CA LEU A 188 13.22 13.20 13.57
C LEU A 188 13.53 13.44 12.08
N HIS A 189 14.77 13.79 11.75
CA HIS A 189 15.23 13.94 10.38
C HIS A 189 15.12 12.65 9.57
N TYR A 190 15.50 11.51 10.16
CA TYR A 190 15.30 10.20 9.54
C TYR A 190 13.83 9.92 9.17
N LEU A 191 12.87 10.41 9.96
CA LEU A 191 11.45 10.34 9.60
C LEU A 191 11.11 11.33 8.48
N ARG A 192 11.63 12.55 8.54
CA ARG A 192 11.37 13.62 7.55
C ARG A 192 11.83 13.25 6.14
N GLU A 193 12.93 12.49 6.03
CA GLU A 193 13.46 11.98 4.75
C GLU A 193 12.49 11.03 4.02
N TYR A 194 11.44 10.54 4.69
CA TYR A 194 10.44 9.71 4.03
C TYR A 194 9.55 10.51 3.09
N SER A 195 9.38 10.02 1.86
CA SER A 195 8.48 10.65 0.88
C SER A 195 7.05 10.68 1.41
N GLY A 196 6.46 11.87 1.51
CA GLY A 196 5.11 12.07 2.03
C GLY A 196 5.04 12.44 3.51
N MET A 197 6.15 12.37 4.27
CA MET A 197 6.17 13.04 5.58
C MET A 197 6.09 14.56 5.40
N LYS A 198 5.44 15.25 6.32
CA LYS A 198 5.36 16.73 6.39
C LYS A 198 6.06 17.28 7.60
N GLY A 199 6.06 16.55 8.71
CA GLY A 199 6.80 16.90 9.91
C GLY A 199 6.74 15.84 10.99
N ALA A 200 7.76 15.82 11.84
CA ALA A 200 7.85 15.03 13.05
C ALA A 200 8.18 15.96 14.22
N ILE A 201 7.39 15.87 15.29
CA ILE A 201 7.46 16.78 16.44
C ILE A 201 7.46 15.91 17.69
N LEU A 202 8.43 16.13 18.57
CA LEU A 202 8.46 15.51 19.89
C LEU A 202 7.95 16.53 20.90
N VAL A 203 6.86 16.17 21.58
CA VAL A 203 6.13 17.04 22.51
C VAL A 203 6.20 16.41 23.90
N ASP A 204 6.32 17.21 24.95
CA ASP A 204 6.21 16.72 26.32
C ASP A 204 4.74 16.59 26.79
N ASN A 205 4.52 16.30 28.07
CA ASN A 205 3.18 16.18 28.64
C ASN A 205 2.46 17.53 28.79
N GLU A 206 3.18 18.65 28.80
CA GLU A 206 2.63 20.00 28.97
C GLU A 206 2.30 20.66 27.62
N GLY A 207 2.73 20.05 26.52
CA GLY A 207 2.54 20.57 25.17
C GLY A 207 3.73 21.37 24.66
N LEU A 208 4.88 21.34 25.36
CA LEU A 208 6.09 21.99 24.91
C LEU A 208 6.75 21.16 23.81
N VAL A 209 7.12 21.83 22.72
CA VAL A 209 7.89 21.22 21.64
C VAL A 209 9.36 21.07 22.07
N VAL A 210 9.79 19.82 22.27
CA VAL A 210 11.16 19.48 22.70
C VAL A 210 12.11 19.41 21.53
N ALA A 211 11.65 18.84 20.41
CA ALA A 211 12.41 18.74 19.17
C ALA A 211 11.44 18.69 17.99
N CYS A 212 11.84 19.26 16.86
CA CYS A 212 10.99 19.34 15.66
C CYS A 212 11.83 19.22 14.39
N ASP A 213 11.31 18.49 13.41
CA ASP A 213 11.70 18.60 12.01
C ASP A 213 10.42 18.66 11.16
N SER A 214 10.09 19.84 10.67
CA SER A 214 8.86 20.11 9.89
C SER A 214 9.14 20.89 8.61
N SER A 215 8.21 20.78 7.66
CA SER A 215 8.16 21.74 6.54
C SER A 215 7.70 23.12 7.02
N SER A 216 8.03 24.16 6.25
CA SER A 216 7.63 25.56 6.50
C SER A 216 6.12 25.76 6.73
N ASP A 217 5.32 24.87 6.15
CA ASP A 217 3.87 25.01 6.11
C ASP A 217 3.18 24.39 7.33
N LEU A 218 3.95 23.79 8.25
CA LEU A 218 3.45 23.05 9.40
C LEU A 218 3.91 23.74 10.69
N ASP A 219 2.95 24.34 11.39
CA ASP A 219 3.17 24.98 12.68
C ASP A 219 3.24 23.92 13.81
N PRO A 220 4.41 23.69 14.41
CA PRO A 220 4.57 22.63 15.40
C PRO A 220 3.76 22.88 16.68
N GLU A 221 3.50 24.14 17.05
CA GLU A 221 2.79 24.49 18.28
C GLU A 221 1.31 24.08 18.21
N ILE A 222 0.69 24.24 17.04
CA ILE A 222 -0.70 23.81 16.80
C ILE A 222 -0.81 22.28 16.96
N PHE A 223 0.13 21.53 16.40
CA PHE A 223 0.13 20.07 16.49
C PHE A 223 0.49 19.57 17.89
N ALA A 224 1.32 20.30 18.63
CA ALA A 224 1.62 20.01 20.03
C ALA A 224 0.38 20.19 20.92
N SER A 225 -0.32 21.31 20.80
CA SER A 225 -1.58 21.56 21.49
C SER A 225 -2.64 20.50 21.17
N LEU A 226 -2.78 20.15 19.88
CA LEU A 226 -3.68 19.08 19.45
C LEU A 226 -3.34 17.73 20.08
N ALA A 227 -2.06 17.37 20.15
CA ALA A 227 -1.62 16.10 20.74
C ALA A 227 -1.97 16.01 22.22
N VAL A 228 -1.76 17.08 22.99
CA VAL A 228 -2.14 17.14 24.42
C VAL A 228 -3.64 17.04 24.59
N SER A 229 -4.43 17.82 23.85
CA SER A 229 -5.90 17.77 23.92
C SER A 229 -6.45 16.38 23.62
N LEU A 230 -5.89 15.70 22.62
CA LEU A 230 -6.30 14.33 22.28
C LEU A 230 -5.88 13.33 23.35
N LYS A 231 -4.67 13.46 23.90
CA LYS A 231 -4.21 12.59 24.98
C LYS A 231 -5.10 12.73 26.22
N GLU A 232 -5.40 13.96 26.64
CA GLU A 232 -6.23 14.25 27.80
C GLU A 232 -7.65 13.70 27.61
N ALA A 233 -8.30 14.03 26.49
CA ALA A 233 -9.64 13.56 26.17
C ALA A 233 -9.74 12.02 26.16
N ASN A 234 -8.74 11.33 25.60
CA ASN A 234 -8.76 9.86 25.54
C ASN A 234 -8.33 9.19 26.85
N SER A 235 -7.54 9.86 27.70
CA SER A 235 -7.13 9.30 28.99
C SER A 235 -8.33 9.02 29.91
N HIS A 236 -9.33 9.90 29.91
CA HIS A 236 -10.56 9.71 30.66
C HIS A 236 -11.36 8.52 30.15
N LEU A 237 -11.44 8.35 28.83
CA LEU A 237 -12.14 7.22 28.20
C LEU A 237 -11.45 5.89 28.48
N LEU A 238 -10.11 5.86 28.43
CA LEU A 238 -9.31 4.64 28.67
C LEU A 238 -9.38 4.20 30.14
N LYS A 239 -9.38 5.15 31.08
CA LYS A 239 -9.62 4.85 32.50
C LYS A 239 -10.98 4.18 32.72
N GLY A 240 -12.01 4.60 31.97
CA GLY A 240 -13.35 4.00 32.02
C GLY A 240 -13.40 2.52 31.63
N ILE A 241 -12.44 2.06 30.80
CA ILE A 241 -12.32 0.64 30.39
C ILE A 241 -11.15 -0.08 31.08
N ASN A 242 -10.58 0.51 32.14
CA ASN A 242 -9.45 -0.04 32.90
C ASN A 242 -8.17 -0.26 32.05
N GLU A 243 -7.96 0.57 31.04
CA GLU A 243 -6.72 0.61 30.25
C GLU A 243 -5.75 1.66 30.80
N LYS A 244 -4.44 1.38 30.74
CA LYS A 244 -3.41 2.20 31.40
C LYS A 244 -3.17 3.56 30.74
N GLY A 245 -3.39 3.66 29.44
CA GLY A 245 -3.12 4.88 28.69
C GLY A 245 -3.04 4.64 27.20
N LEU A 246 -2.91 5.74 26.45
CA LEU A 246 -2.83 5.72 25.00
C LEU A 246 -1.39 5.45 24.57
N GLU A 247 -1.13 4.29 23.98
CA GLU A 247 0.19 4.00 23.40
C GLU A 247 0.34 4.62 22.00
N ARG A 248 -0.69 4.49 21.17
CA ARG A 248 -0.67 4.96 19.78
C ARG A 248 -2.06 5.37 19.31
N MET A 249 -2.13 6.46 18.54
CA MET A 249 -3.33 6.93 17.87
C MET A 249 -3.02 7.37 16.44
N GLY A 250 -3.85 6.96 15.49
CA GLY A 250 -3.79 7.41 14.10
C GLY A 250 -5.07 8.14 13.72
N ILE A 251 -4.93 9.33 13.13
CA ILE A 251 -6.03 10.17 12.64
C ILE A 251 -5.84 10.38 11.15
N HIS A 252 -6.87 10.06 10.37
CA HIS A 252 -6.88 10.23 8.93
C HIS A 252 -7.87 11.31 8.54
N THR A 253 -7.37 12.40 7.95
CA THR A 253 -8.18 13.47 7.35
C THR A 253 -8.19 13.30 5.81
N PRO A 254 -8.94 14.12 5.05
CA PRO A 254 -8.89 14.09 3.58
C PRO A 254 -7.47 14.20 3.00
N ASN A 255 -6.61 14.97 3.66
CA ASN A 255 -5.28 15.33 3.13
C ASN A 255 -4.13 14.77 3.97
N LEU A 256 -4.35 14.55 5.27
CA LEU A 256 -3.28 14.26 6.22
C LEU A 256 -3.52 12.94 6.93
N TRP A 257 -2.41 12.32 7.30
CA TRP A 257 -2.33 11.26 8.27
C TRP A 257 -1.50 11.74 9.46
N ILE A 258 -2.14 11.85 10.62
CA ILE A 258 -1.51 12.29 11.87
C ILE A 258 -1.38 11.06 12.77
N ASN A 259 -0.18 10.75 13.23
CA ASN A 259 0.09 9.69 14.19
C ASN A 259 0.65 10.28 15.48
N LEU A 260 0.06 9.89 16.61
CA LEU A 260 0.56 10.15 17.96
C LEU A 260 1.11 8.83 18.50
N ASN A 261 2.36 8.81 18.93
CA ASN A 261 2.97 7.66 19.59
C ASN A 261 3.52 8.11 20.95
N GLN A 262 3.04 7.49 22.03
CA GLN A 262 3.49 7.80 23.38
C GLN A 262 4.84 7.13 23.63
N ILE A 263 5.81 7.90 24.14
CA ILE A 263 7.15 7.47 24.47
C ILE A 263 7.47 7.97 25.88
N LEU A 264 7.25 7.13 26.90
CA LEU A 264 7.36 7.53 28.31
C LEU A 264 6.46 8.74 28.59
N SER A 265 7.04 9.87 28.99
CA SER A 265 6.35 11.15 29.24
C SER A 265 6.37 12.12 28.05
N PHE A 266 6.70 11.63 26.86
CA PHE A 266 6.70 12.40 25.62
C PHE A 266 5.72 11.79 24.61
N THR A 267 5.30 12.59 23.65
CA THR A 267 4.44 12.18 22.54
C THR A 267 5.14 12.56 21.24
N LEU A 268 5.43 11.56 20.42
CA LEU A 268 5.90 11.76 19.06
C LEU A 268 4.70 11.96 18.13
N VAL A 269 4.57 13.17 17.62
CA VAL A 269 3.58 13.58 16.62
C VAL A 269 4.22 13.49 15.25
N THR A 270 3.62 12.72 14.35
CA THR A 270 4.06 12.62 12.96
C THR A 270 2.92 12.98 12.04
N VAL A 271 3.20 13.83 11.05
CA VAL A 271 2.22 14.30 10.08
C VAL A 271 2.72 13.93 8.70
N ALA A 272 1.90 13.21 7.94
CA ALA A 272 2.20 12.76 6.59
C ALA A 272 1.03 13.00 5.65
N ASP A 273 1.26 12.89 4.35
CA ASP A 273 0.22 12.83 3.33
C ASP A 273 -0.64 11.58 3.50
N ARG A 274 -1.93 11.70 3.21
CA ARG A 274 -2.88 10.58 3.31
C ARG A 274 -2.48 9.35 2.48
N ASN A 275 -1.82 9.56 1.34
CA ASN A 275 -1.46 8.51 0.39
C ASN A 275 -0.12 7.83 0.71
N THR A 276 0.45 8.10 1.88
CA THR A 276 1.71 7.49 2.30
C THR A 276 1.51 5.98 2.56
N ASP A 277 2.52 5.18 2.22
CA ASP A 277 2.45 3.74 2.30
C ASP A 277 2.70 3.19 3.71
N GLU A 278 2.45 1.88 3.88
CA GLU A 278 2.60 1.17 5.15
C GLU A 278 4.04 1.19 5.69
N LEU A 279 5.06 1.38 4.83
CA LEU A 279 6.46 1.42 5.25
C LEU A 279 6.77 2.60 6.19
N LEU A 280 6.02 3.71 6.08
CA LEU A 280 6.16 4.81 7.04
C LEU A 280 5.83 4.36 8.47
N SER A 281 4.82 3.48 8.64
CA SER A 281 4.48 2.98 9.97
C SER A 281 5.63 2.20 10.62
N VAL A 282 6.38 1.44 9.82
CA VAL A 282 7.57 0.70 10.28
C VAL A 282 8.67 1.67 10.68
N ARG A 283 8.90 2.73 9.89
CA ARG A 283 9.88 3.77 10.22
C ARG A 283 9.52 4.52 11.50
N ILE A 284 8.24 4.86 11.70
CA ILE A 284 7.76 5.49 12.93
C ILE A 284 8.05 4.59 14.13
N SER A 285 7.74 3.30 14.06
CA SER A 285 8.04 2.36 15.16
C SER A 285 9.54 2.24 15.45
N GLN A 286 10.40 2.26 14.43
CA GLN A 286 11.85 2.29 14.61
C GLN A 286 12.32 3.58 15.29
N ALA A 287 11.82 4.73 14.83
CA ALA A 287 12.15 6.03 15.41
C ALA A 287 11.71 6.14 16.88
N VAL A 288 10.52 5.62 17.21
CA VAL A 288 10.05 5.50 18.60
C VAL A 288 11.05 4.71 19.45
N GLY A 289 11.54 3.56 18.96
CA GLY A 289 12.56 2.77 19.66
C GLY A 289 13.89 3.51 19.84
N MET A 290 14.32 4.27 18.82
CA MET A 290 15.53 5.10 18.89
C MET A 290 15.40 6.24 19.90
N ILE A 291 14.25 6.94 19.91
CA ILE A 291 13.96 8.03 20.87
C ILE A 291 13.88 7.45 22.28
N ASN A 292 13.17 6.35 22.48
CA ASN A 292 13.06 5.72 23.81
C ASN A 292 14.45 5.38 24.37
N LYS A 293 15.30 4.76 23.56
CA LYS A 293 16.69 4.45 23.94
C LYS A 293 17.50 5.71 24.25
N HIS A 294 17.32 6.79 23.48
CA HIS A 294 17.99 8.05 23.74
C HIS A 294 17.56 8.66 25.09
N LEU A 295 16.25 8.68 25.36
CA LEU A 295 15.69 9.22 26.60
C LEU A 295 16.14 8.40 27.81
N GLU A 296 16.07 7.07 27.75
CA GLU A 296 16.53 6.17 28.82
C GLU A 296 18.02 6.33 29.14
N GLN A 297 18.85 6.62 28.12
CA GLN A 297 20.29 6.83 28.32
C GLN A 297 20.64 8.20 28.92
N ARG A 298 19.83 9.22 28.60
CA ARG A 298 20.13 10.62 28.96
C ARG A 298 19.46 11.06 30.25
N TYR A 299 18.33 10.46 30.62
CA TYR A 299 17.56 10.80 31.81
C TYR A 299 17.40 9.57 32.72
N ASN A 300 17.57 9.77 34.03
CA ASN A 300 17.27 8.72 35.01
C ASN A 300 15.79 8.34 34.96
N GLN A 301 15.48 7.04 34.97
CA GLN A 301 14.12 6.49 34.84
C GLN A 301 13.08 7.10 35.81
N LYS A 302 13.53 7.60 36.98
CA LYS A 302 12.64 8.27 37.94
C LYS A 302 12.06 9.59 37.44
N ILE A 303 12.77 10.32 36.57
CA ILE A 303 12.32 11.60 36.01
C ILE A 303 11.37 11.35 34.82
N LEU A 304 11.61 10.27 34.07
CA LEU A 304 10.88 9.96 32.83
C LEU A 304 9.49 9.36 33.04
N LYS A 305 9.22 8.76 34.21
CA LYS A 305 7.92 8.14 34.48
C LYS A 305 6.82 9.14 34.78
N GLY A 306 7.15 10.42 34.94
CA GLY A 306 6.23 11.38 35.54
C GLY A 306 6.00 11.01 37.00
N VAL A 307 5.86 12.01 37.85
CA VAL A 307 5.40 11.79 39.22
C VAL A 307 3.91 11.46 39.12
N GLU A 308 3.58 10.18 38.89
CA GLU A 308 2.26 9.64 39.21
C GLU A 308 2.29 9.27 40.70
N ASP A 309 2.06 10.28 41.55
CA ASP A 309 1.50 10.12 42.89
C ASP A 309 0.04 10.62 42.86
#